data_AF-A0A7X8W0W8-F1
#
_entry.id   AF-A0A7X8W0W8-F1
#
_cell.length_a   1.000
_cell.length_b   1.000
_cell.length_c   1.000
_cell.angle_alpha   90.00
_cell.angle_beta   90.00
_cell.angle_gamma   90.00
#
_symmetry.space_group_name_H-M   'P 1'
#
loop_
_entity.id
_entity.type
_entity.pdbx_description
1 polymer ?
#
loop_
_entity_poly.entity_id
_entity_poly.type
_entity_poly.pdbx_seq_one_letter_code
_entity_poly.pdbx_strand_id
1 'polypeptide(L)'
;MLMPRRVKRRKQHRGRMKGKALRGNKVTYGQYGMAAEEPCWITANQIEAARVAINRHFRRGGTVWIKVFPDKPISKKPAETRMGKGKGSPEYWVAVVKPGRVLFEVAGVTEERAREALRLASHKLPCKVKFVKSERKLTQEEFERFAEVQVFDEPEVVLDADVLEGEEGAVDATVESAETDADADEKEV
;
A
#
# COMPACT_ATOMS: atom_id res chain seq x y z
N MET A 1 19.04 -9.57 -8.50
CA MET A 1 19.13 -10.44 -7.31
C MET A 1 19.35 -9.54 -6.09
N LEU A 2 18.43 -9.50 -5.12
CA LEU A 2 18.60 -8.68 -3.92
C LEU A 2 19.64 -9.36 -3.00
N MET A 3 20.83 -8.76 -2.87
CA MET A 3 21.92 -9.24 -2.03
C MET A 3 22.57 -8.04 -1.30
N PRO A 4 23.06 -8.21 -0.05
CA PRO A 4 23.79 -7.14 0.64
C PRO A 4 25.08 -6.77 -0.09
N ARG A 5 25.36 -5.47 -0.21
CA ARG A 5 26.60 -4.96 -0.85
C ARG A 5 27.87 -5.45 -0.14
N ARG A 6 27.85 -5.55 1.19
CA ARG A 6 28.97 -6.04 2.01
C ARG A 6 28.44 -6.93 3.13
N VAL A 7 29.15 -8.02 3.41
CA VAL A 7 28.85 -8.90 4.55
C VAL A 7 30.10 -9.23 5.35
N LYS A 8 29.98 -9.26 6.68
CA LYS A 8 31.11 -9.59 7.58
C LYS A 8 31.60 -11.02 7.38
N ARG A 9 30.69 -11.98 7.19
CA ARG A 9 30.98 -13.40 6.99
C ARG A 9 30.14 -13.94 5.85
N ARG A 10 30.79 -14.63 4.89
CA ARG A 10 30.11 -15.27 3.75
C ARG A 10 29.27 -16.48 4.17
N LYS A 11 29.74 -17.28 5.14
CA LYS A 11 29.02 -18.46 5.67
C LYS A 11 28.61 -18.18 7.12
N GLN A 12 27.31 -18.18 7.40
CA GLN A 12 26.75 -17.94 8.75
C GLN A 12 25.97 -19.15 9.25
N HIS A 13 25.92 -19.40 10.56
CA HIS A 13 25.08 -20.47 11.13
C HIS A 13 23.59 -20.21 10.89
N ARG A 14 22.77 -21.26 10.81
CA ARG A 14 21.33 -21.13 10.49
C ARG A 14 20.53 -20.37 11.55
N GLY A 15 20.95 -20.36 12.82
CA GLY A 15 20.26 -19.64 13.89
C GLY A 15 18.82 -20.13 14.13
N ARG A 16 18.05 -19.37 14.91
CA ARG A 16 16.64 -19.67 15.27
C ARG A 16 15.73 -18.48 14.92
N MET A 17 14.43 -18.75 14.68
CA MET A 17 13.41 -17.73 14.34
C MET A 17 12.49 -17.35 15.52
N LYS A 18 12.79 -17.82 16.73
CA LYS A 18 11.92 -17.64 17.90
C LYS A 18 11.85 -16.18 18.37
N GLY A 19 10.75 -15.86 19.05
CA GLY A 19 10.52 -14.57 19.73
C GLY A 19 9.60 -13.62 18.97
N LYS A 20 9.28 -12.48 19.60
CA LYS A 20 8.42 -11.42 19.04
C LYS A 20 9.26 -10.33 18.35
N ALA A 21 8.66 -9.60 17.42
CA ALA A 21 9.29 -8.43 16.83
C ALA A 21 9.27 -7.25 17.82
N LEU A 22 10.46 -6.82 18.27
CA LEU A 22 10.62 -5.62 19.11
C LEU A 22 10.82 -4.34 18.30
N ARG A 23 11.20 -4.47 17.03
CA ARG A 23 11.49 -3.35 16.12
C ARG A 23 10.78 -3.56 14.79
N GLY A 24 10.41 -2.46 14.15
CA GLY A 24 9.74 -2.48 12.84
C GLY A 24 8.36 -3.15 12.86
N ASN A 25 7.70 -3.11 14.01
CA ASN A 25 6.35 -3.63 14.26
C ASN A 25 5.25 -2.58 14.03
N LYS A 26 5.62 -1.33 13.75
CA LYS A 26 4.70 -0.24 13.40
C LYS A 26 4.89 0.18 11.95
N VAL A 27 3.80 0.62 11.33
CA VAL A 27 3.82 1.29 10.02
C VAL A 27 4.40 2.69 10.25
N THR A 28 5.39 3.11 9.45
CA THR A 28 6.14 4.36 9.70
C THR A 28 6.03 5.38 8.58
N TYR A 29 6.06 4.89 7.34
CA TYR A 29 6.07 5.71 6.13
C TYR A 29 4.69 5.71 5.46
N GLY A 30 4.08 4.52 5.33
CA GLY A 30 2.80 4.37 4.65
C GLY A 30 1.56 4.69 5.50
N GLN A 31 0.41 4.69 4.85
CA GLN A 31 -0.92 4.73 5.51
C GLN A 31 -1.36 3.34 5.93
N TYR A 32 -1.00 2.34 5.13
CA TYR A 32 -1.35 0.94 5.36
C TYR A 32 -0.12 0.06 5.30
N GLY A 33 -0.20 -1.11 5.91
CA GLY A 33 0.88 -2.08 5.89
C GLY A 33 0.42 -3.51 6.07
N MET A 34 1.36 -4.42 5.84
CA MET A 34 1.16 -5.86 5.99
C MET A 34 2.16 -6.41 7.00
N ALA A 35 1.65 -6.98 8.11
CA ALA A 35 2.47 -7.51 9.19
C ALA A 35 2.40 -9.04 9.25
N ALA A 36 3.51 -9.70 9.54
CA ALA A 36 3.56 -11.15 9.69
C ALA A 36 2.94 -11.60 11.03
N GLU A 37 2.18 -12.68 11.00
CA GLU A 37 1.63 -13.30 12.22
C GLU A 37 2.49 -14.48 12.68
N GLU A 38 3.15 -15.16 11.75
CA GLU A 38 3.97 -16.34 12.02
C GLU A 38 5.45 -16.07 11.73
N PRO A 39 6.38 -16.74 12.45
CA PRO A 39 7.81 -16.64 12.16
C PRO A 39 8.14 -17.37 10.84
N CYS A 40 8.86 -16.71 9.94
CA CYS A 40 9.26 -17.32 8.67
C CYS A 40 10.59 -16.78 8.13
N TRP A 41 11.14 -17.50 7.15
CA TRP A 41 12.19 -16.99 6.27
C TRP A 41 11.57 -16.59 4.94
N ILE A 42 11.78 -15.34 4.55
CA ILE A 42 11.32 -14.83 3.27
C ILE A 42 12.53 -14.67 2.37
N THR A 43 12.51 -15.31 1.21
CA THR A 43 13.56 -15.21 0.20
C THR A 43 13.48 -13.89 -0.57
N ALA A 44 14.61 -13.47 -1.17
CA ALA A 44 14.64 -12.29 -2.03
C ALA A 44 13.59 -12.34 -3.16
N ASN A 45 13.39 -13.53 -3.75
CA ASN A 45 12.44 -13.73 -4.84
C ASN A 45 10.99 -13.56 -4.38
N GLN A 46 10.64 -14.02 -3.18
CA GLN A 46 9.31 -13.83 -2.61
C GLN A 46 9.02 -12.37 -2.27
N ILE A 47 10.02 -11.64 -1.76
CA ILE A 47 9.90 -10.19 -1.50
C ILE A 47 9.60 -9.46 -2.81
N GLU A 48 10.32 -9.79 -3.88
CA GLU A 48 10.12 -9.18 -5.19
C GLU A 48 8.79 -9.57 -5.82
N ALA A 49 8.39 -10.85 -5.72
CA ALA A 49 7.10 -11.31 -6.20
C ALA A 49 5.92 -10.60 -5.51
N ALA A 50 6.02 -10.40 -4.19
CA ALA A 50 5.04 -9.63 -3.43
C ALA A 50 5.01 -8.15 -3.86
N ARG A 51 6.18 -7.50 -4.01
CA ARG A 51 6.29 -6.12 -4.51
C ARG A 51 5.65 -5.96 -5.88
N VAL A 52 5.95 -6.86 -6.81
CA VAL A 52 5.39 -6.85 -8.17
C VAL A 52 3.88 -7.04 -8.14
N ALA A 53 3.36 -7.93 -7.29
CA ALA A 53 1.91 -8.13 -7.14
C ALA A 53 1.20 -6.84 -6.69
N ILE A 54 1.76 -6.14 -5.70
CA ILE A 54 1.22 -4.86 -5.20
C ILE A 54 1.23 -3.81 -6.32
N ASN A 55 2.40 -3.59 -6.95
CA ASN A 55 2.54 -2.58 -7.99
C ASN A 55 1.65 -2.85 -9.23
N ARG A 56 1.39 -4.12 -9.55
CA ARG A 56 0.49 -4.49 -10.65
C ARG A 56 -0.95 -4.12 -10.34
N HIS A 57 -1.43 -4.36 -9.13
CA HIS A 57 -2.80 -3.98 -8.73
C HIS A 57 -2.97 -2.46 -8.67
N PHE A 58 -1.93 -1.76 -8.26
CA PHE A 58 -1.91 -0.31 -8.18
C PHE A 58 -1.82 0.40 -9.53
N ARG A 59 -1.47 -0.31 -10.62
CA ARG A 59 -1.26 0.28 -11.96
C ARG A 59 -0.30 1.47 -11.95
N ARG A 60 0.72 1.41 -11.07
CA ARG A 60 1.67 2.48 -10.74
C ARG A 60 1.16 3.60 -9.83
N GLY A 61 -0.15 3.67 -9.54
CA GLY A 61 -0.73 4.60 -8.57
C GLY A 61 -0.36 4.26 -7.13
N GLY A 62 0.40 5.13 -6.47
CA GLY A 62 0.79 4.96 -5.07
C GLY A 62 2.22 4.46 -4.86
N THR A 63 2.69 4.61 -3.63
CA THR A 63 4.07 4.27 -3.24
C THR A 63 4.10 3.02 -2.37
N VAL A 64 5.07 2.13 -2.64
CA VAL A 64 5.29 0.88 -1.89
C VAL A 64 6.66 0.91 -1.24
N TRP A 65 6.70 0.69 0.07
CA TRP A 65 7.94 0.52 0.82
C TRP A 65 8.14 -0.94 1.23
N ILE A 66 9.36 -1.41 1.05
CA ILE A 66 9.79 -2.73 1.53
C ILE A 66 10.50 -2.53 2.87
N LYS A 67 9.94 -3.07 3.94
CA LYS A 67 10.49 -2.92 5.31
C LYS A 67 11.48 -4.01 5.69
N VAL A 68 11.55 -5.07 4.91
CA VAL A 68 12.41 -6.24 5.13
C VAL A 68 13.46 -6.36 4.04
N PHE A 69 14.68 -6.71 4.42
CA PHE A 69 15.78 -6.89 3.49
C PHE A 69 16.40 -8.27 3.71
N PRO A 70 16.71 -9.03 2.64
CA PRO A 70 17.33 -10.34 2.75
C PRO A 70 18.83 -10.20 3.06
N ASP A 71 19.17 -10.19 4.35
CA ASP A 71 20.51 -9.98 4.86
C ASP A 71 21.24 -11.26 5.28
N LYS A 72 20.52 -12.37 5.40
CA LYS A 72 21.06 -13.63 5.91
C LYS A 72 21.37 -14.63 4.80
N PRO A 73 22.62 -15.10 4.66
CA PRO A 73 22.97 -16.09 3.65
C PRO A 73 22.56 -17.50 4.10
N ILE A 74 21.91 -18.25 3.21
CA ILE A 74 21.63 -19.68 3.37
C ILE A 74 22.53 -20.47 2.43
N SER A 75 23.21 -21.46 3.02
CA SER A 75 24.07 -22.38 2.26
C SER A 75 23.35 -23.69 1.97
N LYS A 76 23.67 -24.30 0.83
CA LYS A 76 23.24 -25.63 0.45
C LYS A 76 24.44 -26.47 0.03
N LYS A 77 24.41 -27.77 0.33
CA LYS A 77 25.37 -28.74 -0.22
C LYS A 77 24.80 -29.33 -1.50
N PRO A 78 25.63 -29.66 -2.50
CA PRO A 78 25.17 -30.40 -3.66
C PRO A 78 24.52 -31.73 -3.23
N ALA A 79 23.45 -32.11 -3.93
CA ALA A 79 22.66 -33.29 -3.59
C ALA A 79 23.47 -34.60 -3.64
N GLU A 80 24.50 -34.65 -4.48
CA GLU A 80 25.32 -35.83 -4.75
C GLU A 80 26.45 -36.06 -3.72
N THR A 81 26.58 -35.17 -2.73
CA THR A 81 27.69 -35.24 -1.76
C THR A 81 27.28 -35.86 -0.43
N ARG A 82 28.14 -36.72 0.13
CA ARG A 82 27.95 -37.29 1.48
C ARG A 82 28.06 -36.22 2.58
N MET A 83 27.52 -36.54 3.75
CA MET A 83 27.66 -35.72 4.96
C MET A 83 29.15 -35.54 5.35
N GLY A 84 29.49 -34.44 6.04
CA GLY A 84 30.89 -34.07 6.37
C GLY A 84 31.51 -33.01 5.45
N LYS A 85 32.85 -32.85 5.49
CA LYS A 85 33.62 -31.88 4.67
C LYS A 85 33.22 -30.39 4.84
N GLY A 86 32.65 -30.04 5.99
CA GLY A 86 32.29 -28.67 6.32
C GLY A 86 30.97 -28.19 5.69
N LYS A 87 30.84 -26.87 5.52
CA LYS A 87 29.60 -26.19 5.09
C LYS A 87 29.64 -25.83 3.60
N GLY A 88 28.51 -26.02 2.91
CA GLY A 88 28.35 -25.68 1.49
C GLY A 88 28.51 -24.19 1.16
N SER A 89 28.42 -23.86 -0.13
CA SER A 89 28.41 -22.48 -0.63
C SER A 89 27.08 -21.78 -0.27
N PRO A 90 27.09 -20.46 -0.01
CA PRO A 90 25.86 -19.66 0.03
C PRO A 90 25.16 -19.69 -1.33
N GLU A 91 23.86 -20.01 -1.34
CA GLU A 91 23.06 -20.13 -2.57
C GLU A 91 22.07 -18.97 -2.69
N TYR A 92 21.39 -18.63 -1.60
CA TYR A 92 20.40 -17.55 -1.59
C TYR A 92 20.40 -16.78 -0.27
N TRP A 93 19.73 -15.63 -0.29
CA TRP A 93 19.58 -14.73 0.86
C TRP A 93 18.14 -14.73 1.34
N VAL A 94 17.98 -14.68 2.66
CA VAL A 94 16.67 -14.65 3.32
C VAL A 94 16.60 -13.50 4.31
N ALA A 95 15.41 -12.94 4.45
CA ALA A 95 15.03 -12.08 5.56
C ALA A 95 14.45 -12.96 6.68
N VAL A 96 14.93 -12.75 7.91
CA VAL A 96 14.37 -13.42 9.09
C VAL A 96 13.23 -12.58 9.63
N VAL A 97 12.01 -13.11 9.55
CA VAL A 97 10.81 -12.43 9.99
C VAL A 97 10.31 -13.05 11.29
N LYS A 98 9.96 -12.17 12.24
CA LYS A 98 9.32 -12.53 13.51
C LYS A 98 7.85 -12.10 13.48
N PRO A 99 6.98 -12.78 14.24
CA PRO A 99 5.61 -12.34 14.47
C PRO A 99 5.52 -10.88 14.89
N GLY A 100 4.60 -10.15 14.28
CA GLY A 100 4.35 -8.71 14.46
C GLY A 100 5.23 -7.79 13.63
N ARG A 101 6.17 -8.30 12.82
CA ARG A 101 7.01 -7.46 11.96
C ARG A 101 6.23 -6.99 10.73
N VAL A 102 6.25 -5.69 10.46
CA VAL A 102 5.71 -5.10 9.22
C VAL A 102 6.67 -5.41 8.06
N LEU A 103 6.13 -5.98 6.98
CA LEU A 103 6.86 -6.44 5.80
C LEU A 103 6.85 -5.39 4.68
N PHE A 104 5.66 -4.86 4.39
CA PHE A 104 5.42 -3.87 3.35
C PHE A 104 4.54 -2.75 3.89
N GLU A 105 4.74 -1.55 3.38
CA GLU A 105 3.89 -0.40 3.63
C GLU A 105 3.46 0.20 2.29
N VAL A 106 2.27 0.79 2.25
CA VAL A 106 1.68 1.41 1.06
C VAL A 106 1.01 2.74 1.42
N ALA A 107 1.03 3.70 0.51
CA ALA A 107 0.36 5.00 0.62
C ALA A 107 -0.05 5.54 -0.76
N GLY A 108 -0.91 6.56 -0.75
CA GLY A 108 -1.40 7.19 -1.98
C GLY A 108 -2.50 6.38 -2.68
N VAL A 109 -3.21 5.55 -1.92
CA VAL A 109 -4.30 4.68 -2.41
C VAL A 109 -5.44 4.63 -1.41
N THR A 110 -6.65 4.34 -1.88
CA THR A 110 -7.81 4.09 -1.02
C THR A 110 -7.62 2.82 -0.19
N GLU A 111 -8.33 2.71 0.94
CA GLU A 111 -8.22 1.53 1.81
C GLU A 111 -8.59 0.23 1.08
N GLU A 112 -9.64 0.27 0.25
CA GLU A 112 -10.14 -0.88 -0.50
C GLU A 112 -9.07 -1.44 -1.44
N ARG A 113 -8.46 -0.56 -2.25
CA ARG A 113 -7.36 -0.92 -3.14
C ARG A 113 -6.14 -1.42 -2.36
N ALA A 114 -5.81 -0.78 -1.23
CA ALA A 114 -4.71 -1.22 -0.38
C ALA A 114 -4.95 -2.63 0.19
N ARG A 115 -6.17 -2.90 0.67
CA ARG A 115 -6.56 -4.18 1.25
C ARG A 115 -6.47 -5.29 0.21
N GLU A 116 -6.99 -5.05 -0.99
CA GLU A 116 -6.96 -6.03 -2.07
C GLU A 116 -5.54 -6.28 -2.59
N ALA A 117 -4.73 -5.24 -2.79
CA ALA A 117 -3.33 -5.40 -3.17
C ALA A 117 -2.51 -6.20 -2.15
N LEU A 118 -2.69 -5.91 -0.86
CA LEU A 118 -1.97 -6.62 0.21
C LEU A 118 -2.49 -8.06 0.38
N ARG A 119 -3.78 -8.32 0.10
CA ARG A 119 -4.32 -9.68 0.01
C ARG A 119 -3.64 -10.47 -1.11
N LEU A 120 -3.52 -9.89 -2.31
CA LEU A 120 -2.82 -10.54 -3.43
C LEU A 120 -1.33 -10.80 -3.12
N ALA A 121 -0.68 -9.86 -2.43
CA ALA A 121 0.70 -10.02 -1.98
C ALA A 121 0.86 -11.13 -0.93
N SER A 122 -0.13 -11.31 -0.05
CA SER A 122 -0.11 -12.35 0.99
C SER A 122 0.04 -13.76 0.39
N HIS A 123 -0.61 -14.03 -0.74
CA HIS A 123 -0.51 -15.31 -1.44
C HIS A 123 0.87 -15.59 -2.04
N LYS A 124 1.77 -14.60 -2.09
CA LYS A 124 3.17 -14.78 -2.54
C LYS A 124 4.12 -15.06 -1.39
N LEU A 125 3.67 -14.93 -0.14
CA LEU A 125 4.49 -15.07 1.05
C LEU A 125 4.28 -16.44 1.71
N PRO A 126 5.31 -16.98 2.38
CA PRO A 126 5.24 -18.30 3.02
C PRO A 126 4.62 -18.27 4.43
N CYS A 127 4.05 -17.15 4.89
CA CYS A 127 3.51 -17.00 6.24
C CYS A 127 2.17 -16.27 6.23
N LYS A 128 1.38 -16.51 7.28
CA LYS A 128 0.18 -15.70 7.53
C LYS A 128 0.55 -14.26 7.83
N VAL A 129 -0.26 -13.35 7.31
CA VAL A 129 -0.07 -11.91 7.41
C VAL A 129 -1.41 -11.24 7.70
N LYS A 130 -1.35 -10.09 8.37
CA LYS A 130 -2.49 -9.25 8.66
C LYS A 130 -2.32 -7.87 8.06
N PHE A 131 -3.44 -7.26 7.69
CA PHE A 131 -3.52 -5.85 7.33
C PHE A 131 -3.40 -4.97 8.57
N VAL A 132 -2.66 -3.88 8.48
CA VAL A 132 -2.43 -2.93 9.58
C VAL A 132 -2.60 -1.51 9.05
N LYS A 133 -3.37 -0.69 9.77
CA LYS A 133 -3.47 0.75 9.52
C LYS A 133 -2.41 1.50 10.32
N SER A 134 -1.89 2.57 9.74
CA SER A 134 -1.02 3.50 10.45
C SER A 134 -1.83 4.34 11.43
N GLU A 135 -1.26 4.61 12.60
CA GLU A 135 -1.79 5.61 13.54
C GLU A 135 -1.47 7.05 13.08
N ARG A 136 -0.43 7.20 12.25
CA ARG A 136 0.00 8.49 11.71
C ARG A 136 -0.92 8.89 10.56
N LYS A 137 -1.53 10.08 10.67
CA LYS A 137 -2.14 10.77 9.55
C LYS A 137 -1.04 11.40 8.69
N LEU A 138 -1.09 11.19 7.39
CA LEU A 138 -0.22 11.89 6.45
C LEU A 138 -0.72 13.34 6.29
N THR A 139 0.19 14.26 6.05
CA THR A 139 -0.19 15.62 5.61
C THR A 139 -0.73 15.58 4.18
N GLN A 140 -1.48 16.60 3.79
CA GLN A 140 -2.05 16.71 2.45
C GLN A 140 -0.95 16.64 1.37
N GLU A 141 0.14 17.37 1.58
CA GLU A 141 1.32 17.39 0.70
C GLU A 141 1.98 16.01 0.57
N GLU A 142 2.12 15.27 1.68
CA GLU A 142 2.66 13.90 1.67
C GLU A 142 1.74 12.96 0.88
N PHE A 143 0.43 13.11 1.05
CA PHE A 143 -0.56 12.29 0.36
C PHE A 143 -0.54 12.56 -1.15
N GLU A 144 -0.55 13.81 -1.56
CA GLU A 144 -0.47 14.23 -2.97
C GLU A 144 0.80 13.72 -3.62
N ARG A 145 1.95 13.88 -2.96
CA ARG A 145 3.23 13.35 -3.46
C ARG A 145 3.21 11.84 -3.68
N PHE A 146 2.56 11.07 -2.81
CA PHE A 146 2.48 9.63 -2.96
C PHE A 146 1.42 9.20 -3.98
N ALA A 147 0.38 10.01 -4.19
CA ALA A 147 -0.68 9.77 -5.17
C ALA A 147 -0.29 10.17 -6.60
N GLU A 148 0.55 11.21 -6.76
CA GLU A 148 1.03 11.73 -8.07
C GLU A 148 1.91 10.77 -8.87
N VAL A 149 2.28 9.61 -8.30
CA VAL A 149 2.95 8.55 -9.07
C VAL A 149 1.91 7.93 -10.02
N GLN A 150 1.71 8.58 -11.17
CA GLN A 150 0.85 8.22 -12.31
C GLN A 150 -0.55 7.69 -11.97
N VAL A 151 -1.49 8.63 -11.83
CA VAL A 151 -2.93 8.42 -12.02
C VAL A 151 -3.17 8.20 -13.53
N PHE A 152 -3.48 6.97 -13.93
CA PHE A 152 -3.95 6.62 -15.29
C PHE A 152 -5.38 6.04 -15.27
N ASP A 153 -6.10 6.21 -14.17
CA ASP A 153 -7.55 6.06 -14.16
C ASP A 153 -8.08 7.44 -13.73
N GLU A 154 -8.51 8.24 -14.70
CA GLU A 154 -9.60 9.16 -14.41
C GLU A 154 -10.72 8.30 -13.80
N PRO A 155 -11.34 8.71 -12.68
CA PRO A 155 -12.55 8.03 -12.25
C PRO A 155 -13.51 8.13 -13.44
N GLU A 156 -13.91 6.99 -13.99
CA GLU A 156 -15.12 6.92 -14.78
C GLU A 156 -16.20 7.48 -13.86
N VAL A 157 -16.58 8.72 -14.14
CA VAL A 157 -17.72 9.35 -13.49
C VAL A 157 -18.87 8.44 -13.92
N VAL A 158 -19.25 7.51 -13.05
CA VAL A 158 -20.62 7.04 -13.03
C VAL A 158 -21.43 8.29 -12.69
N LEU A 159 -21.76 9.02 -13.75
CA LEU A 159 -22.93 9.87 -13.77
C LEU A 159 -24.06 8.91 -13.44
N ASP A 160 -24.43 8.85 -12.16
CA ASP A 160 -25.72 8.33 -11.77
C ASP A 160 -26.74 9.20 -12.52
N ALA A 161 -27.23 8.67 -13.64
CA ALA A 161 -28.24 9.30 -14.47
C ALA A 161 -29.63 9.30 -13.79
N ASP A 162 -29.72 8.88 -12.54
CA ASP A 162 -30.98 8.62 -11.83
C ASP A 162 -31.18 9.54 -10.62
N VAL A 163 -30.76 10.81 -10.71
CA VAL A 163 -31.25 11.87 -9.81
C VAL A 163 -31.88 13.00 -10.62
N LEU A 164 -32.83 12.63 -11.47
CA LEU A 164 -33.88 13.51 -11.95
C LEU A 164 -35.19 12.72 -11.95
N GLU A 165 -35.90 12.76 -10.83
CA GLU A 165 -37.34 13.02 -10.77
C GLU A 165 -37.84 12.90 -9.32
N GLY A 166 -38.48 13.98 -8.84
CA GLY A 166 -39.45 13.90 -7.76
C GLY A 166 -39.06 14.55 -6.44
N GLU A 167 -39.13 15.88 -6.36
CA GLU A 167 -39.78 16.59 -5.25
C GLU A 167 -40.41 17.88 -5.80
N GLU A 168 -41.63 17.76 -6.34
CA GLU A 168 -42.56 18.88 -6.40
C GLU A 168 -43.13 19.10 -5.00
N GLY A 169 -42.90 20.27 -4.42
CA GLY A 169 -43.35 20.57 -3.06
C GLY A 169 -43.15 22.02 -2.65
N ALA A 170 -44.02 22.89 -3.16
CA ALA A 170 -44.52 24.12 -2.52
C ALA A 170 -43.51 25.15 -1.97
N VAL A 171 -43.36 26.26 -2.69
CA VAL A 171 -43.19 27.59 -2.07
C VAL A 171 -44.02 28.61 -2.85
N ASP A 172 -45.16 28.93 -2.24
CA ASP A 172 -46.01 30.08 -2.51
C ASP A 172 -45.34 31.35 -1.99
N ALA A 173 -45.12 32.33 -2.87
CA ALA A 173 -44.97 33.75 -2.54
C ALA A 173 -44.87 34.59 -3.82
N THR A 174 -46.03 35.05 -4.27
CA THR A 174 -46.30 36.41 -4.79
C THR A 174 -45.09 37.36 -4.88
N VAL A 175 -44.76 37.88 -6.07
CA VAL A 175 -44.86 39.32 -6.43
C VAL A 175 -45.00 39.43 -7.95
N GLU A 176 -45.94 40.29 -8.31
CA GLU A 176 -46.53 40.62 -9.61
C GLU A 176 -45.57 41.30 -10.59
N SER A 177 -45.95 41.20 -11.87
CA SER A 177 -45.27 41.61 -13.09
C SER A 177 -45.00 43.11 -13.22
N ALA A 178 -44.00 43.40 -14.05
CA ALA A 178 -43.68 44.71 -14.60
C ALA A 178 -44.84 45.30 -15.42
N GLU A 179 -45.05 46.61 -15.30
CA GLU A 179 -45.58 47.45 -16.38
C GLU A 179 -44.80 48.77 -16.44
N THR A 180 -44.18 48.97 -17.60
CA THR A 180 -43.78 50.28 -18.12
C THR A 180 -45.01 50.92 -18.74
N ASP A 181 -45.32 52.16 -18.37
CA ASP A 181 -45.98 53.08 -19.30
C ASP A 181 -45.52 54.52 -19.04
N ALA A 182 -45.21 55.18 -20.14
CA ALA A 182 -44.92 56.60 -20.22
C ALA A 182 -46.24 57.36 -20.40
N ASP A 183 -46.41 58.49 -19.71
CA ASP A 183 -47.05 59.66 -20.30
C ASP A 183 -46.72 60.92 -19.51
N ALA A 184 -46.83 62.03 -20.21
CA ALA A 184 -46.28 63.32 -19.93
C ALA A 184 -47.17 64.19 -19.03
N ASP A 185 -46.54 65.29 -18.61
CA ASP A 185 -47.08 66.64 -18.60
C ASP A 185 -47.76 67.22 -17.34
N GLU A 186 -47.45 68.51 -17.17
CA GLU A 186 -48.12 69.58 -16.43
C GLU A 186 -47.95 69.78 -14.90
N LYS A 187 -47.21 70.88 -14.63
CA LYS A 187 -47.58 72.09 -13.84
C LYS A 187 -47.38 72.15 -12.32
N GLU A 188 -46.78 73.31 -11.95
CA GLU A 188 -46.99 74.14 -10.74
C GLU A 188 -46.70 73.48 -9.38
N VAL A 189 -45.85 74.01 -8.49
CA VAL A 189 -45.58 75.38 -8.03
C VAL A 189 -44.17 75.43 -7.45
#